data_AF-A0A451B3E7-F1
#
_entry.id   AF-A0A451B3E7-F1
#
_cell.length_a   1.000
_cell.length_b   1.000
_cell.length_c   1.000
_cell.angle_alpha   90.00
_cell.angle_beta   90.00
_cell.angle_gamma   90.00
#
_symmetry.space_group_name_H-M   'P 1'
#
loop_
_entity.id
_entity.type
_entity.pdbx_description
1 polymer ?
#
loop_
_entity_poly.entity_id
_entity_poly.type
_entity_poly.pdbx_seq_one_letter_code
_entity_poly.pdbx_strand_id
1 'polypeptide(L)' 'GMLEGEAKLLLRILPRRFGPLPKEISDRVQGADPNTIEIWADRVLEAKSLDDVFSE' A
#
# COMPACT_ATOMS: atom_id res chain seq x y z
N GLY A 1 13.80 1.40 -9.71
CA GLY A 1 14.02 -0.06 -9.51
C GLY A 1 12.70 -0.79 -9.35
N MET A 2 12.69 -2.13 -9.28
CA MET A 2 11.46 -2.94 -9.11
C MET A 2 10.60 -2.46 -7.91
N LEU A 3 11.27 -2.14 -6.80
CA LEU A 3 10.68 -1.62 -5.55
C LEU A 3 9.88 -0.32 -5.71
N GLU A 4 10.45 0.66 -6.41
CA GLU A 4 9.75 1.91 -6.71
C GLU A 4 8.53 1.66 -7.61
N GLY A 5 8.55 0.60 -8.42
CA GLY A 5 7.43 0.18 -9.24
C GLY A 5 6.27 -0.37 -8.41
N GLU A 6 6.56 -1.22 -7.43
CA GLU A 6 5.56 -1.83 -6.55
C GLU A 6 4.93 -0.80 -5.61
N ALA A 7 5.73 0.06 -4.97
CA ALA A 7 5.20 1.15 -4.14
C ALA A 7 4.30 2.09 -4.94
N LYS A 8 4.70 2.47 -6.17
CA LYS A 8 3.86 3.28 -7.08
C LYS A 8 2.58 2.56 -7.48
N LEU A 9 2.63 1.25 -7.69
CA LEU A 9 1.45 0.46 -8.03
C LEU A 9 0.47 0.42 -6.85
N LEU A 10 0.97 0.16 -5.64
CA LEU A 10 0.16 0.12 -4.43
C LEU A 10 -0.52 1.47 -4.18
N LEU A 11 0.21 2.59 -4.33
CA LEU A 11 -0.34 3.95 -4.25
C LEU A 11 -1.39 4.28 -5.31
N ARG A 12 -1.43 3.55 -6.43
CA ARG A 12 -2.48 3.67 -7.45
C ARG A 12 -3.71 2.83 -7.15
N ILE A 13 -3.55 1.69 -6.46
CA ILE A 13 -4.63 0.74 -6.17
C ILE A 13 -5.39 1.17 -4.92
N LEU A 14 -4.68 1.49 -3.85
CA LEU A 14 -5.24 1.87 -2.57
C LEU A 14 -6.34 2.95 -2.67
N PRO A 15 -6.15 4.08 -3.39
CA PRO A 15 -7.21 5.08 -3.48
C PRO A 15 -8.42 4.67 -4.33
N ARG A 16 -8.26 3.66 -5.20
CA ARG A 16 -9.38 3.10 -5.98
C ARG A 16 -10.26 2.18 -5.15
N ARG A 17 -9.69 1.50 -4.15
CA ARG A 17 -10.42 0.62 -3.23
C ARG A 17 -11.01 1.37 -2.04
N PHE A 18 -10.24 2.29 -1.46
CA PHE A 18 -10.56 2.89 -0.16
C PHE A 18 -10.85 4.39 -0.22
N GLY A 19 -10.80 5.00 -1.41
CA GLY A 19 -10.97 6.45 -1.58
C GLY A 19 -9.68 7.24 -1.32
N PRO A 20 -9.72 8.58 -1.33
CA PRO A 20 -8.53 9.42 -1.22
C PRO A 20 -7.63 9.02 -0.05
N LEU A 21 -6.34 8.83 -0.32
CA LEU A 21 -5.39 8.45 0.72
C LEU A 21 -4.92 9.67 1.52
N PRO A 22 -4.88 9.57 2.86
CA PRO A 22 -4.14 10.51 3.69
C PRO A 22 -2.66 10.55 3.28
N LYS A 23 -2.03 11.72 3.46
CA LYS A 23 -0.61 11.91 3.16
C LYS A 23 0.26 10.92 3.94
N GLU A 24 -0.07 10.64 5.20
CA GLU A 24 0.66 9.71 6.06
C GLU A 24 0.73 8.29 5.47
N ILE A 25 -0.36 7.82 4.86
CA ILE A 25 -0.39 6.51 4.20
C ILE A 25 0.54 6.52 2.98
N SER A 26 0.55 7.62 2.23
CA SER A 26 1.39 7.73 1.05
C SER A 26 2.88 7.75 1.43
N ASP A 27 3.24 8.49 2.48
CA ASP A 27 4.60 8.54 3.02
C ASP A 27 5.02 7.16 3.58
N ARG A 28 4.13 6.46 4.29
CA ARG A 28 4.37 5.11 4.81
C ARG A 28 4.67 4.11 3.69
N VAL A 29 3.93 4.15 2.58
CA VAL A 29 4.19 3.29 1.41
C VAL A 29 5.50 3.64 0.72
N GLN A 30 5.89 4.91 0.66
CA GLN A 30 7.16 5.30 0.04
C GLN A 30 8.38 4.95 0.89
N GLY A 31 8.23 4.91 2.21
CA GLY A 31 9.31 4.61 3.16
C GLY A 31 9.45 3.14 3.56
N ALA A 32 8.52 2.27 3.15
CA ALA A 32 8.55 0.86 3.50
C ALA A 32 9.61 0.07 2.72
N ASP A 33 10.14 -0.97 3.36
CA ASP A 33 11.06 -1.89 2.71
C ASP A 33 10.32 -2.83 1.72
N PRO A 34 11.06 -3.49 0.81
CA PRO A 34 10.48 -4.37 -0.21
C PRO A 34 9.51 -5.41 0.30
N ASN A 35 9.88 -6.13 1.36
CA ASN A 35 9.09 -7.26 1.85
C ASN A 35 7.77 -6.75 2.43
N THR A 36 7.81 -5.59 3.10
CA THR A 36 6.61 -4.93 3.61
C THR A 36 5.67 -4.51 2.48
N ILE A 37 6.19 -4.01 1.35
CA ILE A 37 5.38 -3.65 0.18
C ILE A 37 4.72 -4.87 -0.45
N GLU A 38 5.43 -5.98 -0.59
CA GLU A 38 4.88 -7.24 -1.10
C GLU A 38 3.72 -7.73 -0.23
N ILE A 39 3.88 -7.73 1.10
CA ILE A 39 2.83 -8.10 2.05
C ILE A 39 1.59 -7.22 1.89
N TRP A 40 1.76 -5.91 1.78
CA TRP A 40 0.63 -5.00 1.57
C TRP A 40 -0.02 -5.18 0.20
N ALA A 41 0.75 -5.51 -0.83
CA ALA A 41 0.23 -5.79 -2.17
C ALA A 41 -0.64 -7.06 -2.19
N ASP A 42 -0.29 -8.09 -1.43
CA ASP A 42 -1.14 -9.28 -1.27
C ASP A 42 -2.40 -8.95 -0.48
N ARG A 43 -2.25 -8.27 0.67
CA ARG A 43 -3.39 -7.92 1.54
C ARG A 43 -4.39 -6.98 0.86
N VAL A 44 -3.93 -6.08 -0.02
CA VAL A 44 -4.82 -5.12 -0.71
C VAL A 44 -5.92 -5.81 -1.51
N LEU A 45 -5.72 -7.08 -1.90
CA LEU A 45 -6.67 -7.85 -2.70
C LEU A 45 -7.90 -8.29 -1.88
N GLU A 46 -7.74 -8.55 -0.58
CA GLU A 46 -8.76 -9.10 0.30
C GLU A 46 -9.19 -8.18 1.46
N ALA A 47 -8.36 -7.19 1.79
CA ALA A 47 -8.61 -6.21 2.84
C ALA A 47 -9.91 -5.43 2.64
N LYS A 48 -10.63 -5.18 3.74
CA LYS A 48 -11.89 -4.41 3.76
C LYS A 48 -11.65 -2.94 4.13
N SER A 49 -10.48 -2.60 4.63
CA SER A 49 -10.08 -1.27 5.05
C SER A 49 -8.57 -1.05 4.87
N LEU A 50 -8.11 0.21 4.98
CA LEU A 50 -6.69 0.51 5.01
C LEU A 50 -6.01 -0.13 6.23
N ASP A 51 -6.68 -0.15 7.39
CA ASP A 51 -6.15 -0.77 8.60
C ASP A 51 -5.87 -2.27 8.41
N ASP A 52 -6.74 -2.99 7.67
CA ASP A 52 -6.51 -4.40 7.36
C ASP A 52 -5.25 -4.60 6.49
N VAL A 53 -5.02 -3.71 5.51
CA VAL A 53 -3.81 -3.76 4.66
C VAL A 53 -2.55 -3.59 5.49
N PHE A 54 -2.59 -2.62 6.40
CA PHE A 54 -1.43 -2.14 7.14
C PHE A 54 -1.26 -2.74 8.54
N SER A 55 -2.06 -3.76 8.87
CA SER A 55 -1.92 -4.57 10.09
C SER A 55 -0.53 -5.22 10.17
N GLU A 56 -0.09 -5.66 11.34
CA GLU A 56 1.14 -6.46 11.48
C GLU A 56 0.84 -7.94 11.22
#